data_AF-A0A964R3Q7-F1
#
_entry.id   AF-A0A964R3Q7-F1
#
_cell.length_a   1.000
_cell.length_b   1.000
_cell.length_c   1.000
_cell.angle_alpha   90.00
_cell.angle_beta   90.00
_cell.angle_gamma   90.00
#
_symmetry.space_group_name_H-M   'P 1'
#
loop_
_entity.id
_entity.type
_entity.pdbx_description
1 polymer ?
#
loop_
_entity_poly.entity_id
_entity_poly.type
_entity_poly.pdbx_seq_one_letter_code
_entity_poly.pdbx_strand_id
1 'polypeptide(L)'
;MNDKRKTSLVAALALASGVMSLPLQAALKDGLVAHLAFDGNATDASTKANNGTAVGEPTYAAGQLGQAVFCSNAKDGSFANFITLGTAPDVLFGDATDFSVAMWVQLNALTGDPAIFGNKN
;
A
#
# COMPACT_ATOMS: atom_id res chain seq x y z
N MET A 1 -60.79 -45.98 35.28
CA MET A 1 -60.31 -44.81 36.05
C MET A 1 -59.07 -44.27 35.37
N ASN A 2 -59.20 -43.03 34.88
CA ASN A 2 -58.19 -41.98 34.65
C ASN A 2 -56.81 -42.36 34.07
N ASP A 3 -56.49 -41.97 32.83
CA ASP A 3 -56.18 -40.59 32.36
C ASP A 3 -54.65 -40.33 32.39
N LYS A 4 -54.06 -40.13 31.20
CA LYS A 4 -53.43 -38.87 30.75
C LYS A 4 -52.51 -39.13 29.57
N ARG A 5 -52.97 -38.74 28.38
CA ARG A 5 -52.13 -38.55 27.19
C ARG A 5 -51.12 -37.45 27.52
N LYS A 6 -49.83 -37.79 27.62
CA LYS A 6 -48.76 -36.81 27.80
C LYS A 6 -48.44 -36.18 26.45
N THR A 7 -49.16 -35.13 26.10
CA THR A 7 -48.83 -34.25 24.97
C THR A 7 -47.54 -33.51 25.32
N SER A 8 -46.42 -33.88 24.71
CA SER A 8 -45.17 -33.13 24.86
C SER A 8 -45.20 -31.92 23.93
N LEU A 9 -45.20 -30.71 24.50
CA LEU A 9 -44.91 -29.50 23.76
C LEU A 9 -43.41 -29.49 23.44
N VAL A 10 -43.08 -29.55 22.15
CA VAL A 10 -41.74 -29.23 21.67
C VAL A 10 -41.67 -27.71 21.54
N ALA A 11 -40.89 -27.07 22.41
CA ALA A 11 -40.52 -25.67 22.23
C ALA A 11 -39.38 -25.60 21.21
N ALA A 12 -39.67 -25.11 20.00
CA ALA A 12 -38.65 -24.80 19.01
C ALA A 12 -38.05 -23.43 19.34
N LEU A 13 -36.77 -23.40 19.73
CA LEU A 13 -36.01 -22.16 19.89
C LEU A 13 -35.46 -21.74 18.52
N ALA A 14 -36.08 -20.76 17.89
CA ALA A 14 -35.54 -20.13 16.69
C ALA A 14 -34.36 -19.22 17.09
N LEU A 15 -33.14 -19.66 16.82
CA LEU A 15 -31.96 -18.78 16.85
C LEU A 15 -32.02 -17.88 15.60
N ALA A 16 -32.45 -16.64 15.78
CA ALA A 16 -32.32 -15.63 14.75
C ALA A 16 -30.84 -15.25 14.61
N SER A 17 -30.15 -15.86 13.65
CA SER A 17 -28.81 -15.46 13.25
C SER A 17 -28.87 -14.13 12.50
N GLY A 18 -28.88 -13.02 13.25
CA GLY A 18 -28.70 -11.70 12.67
C GLY A 18 -27.27 -11.57 12.15
N VAL A 19 -27.09 -11.56 10.83
CA VAL A 19 -25.83 -11.10 10.23
C VAL A 19 -25.73 -9.59 10.44
N MET A 20 -24.96 -9.17 11.45
CA MET A 20 -24.51 -7.78 11.54
C MET A 20 -23.53 -7.52 10.40
N SER A 21 -23.97 -6.76 9.39
CA SER A 21 -23.07 -6.17 8.41
C SER A 21 -22.38 -4.98 9.09
N LEU A 22 -21.14 -5.17 9.54
CA LEU A 22 -20.28 -4.06 9.94
C LEU A 22 -19.84 -3.34 8.65
N PRO A 23 -19.89 -2.00 8.59
CA PRO A 23 -19.28 -1.30 7.47
C PRO A 23 -17.77 -1.61 7.53
N LEU A 24 -17.25 -2.26 6.49
CA LEU A 24 -15.81 -2.48 6.37
C LEU A 24 -15.17 -1.13 6.08
N GLN A 25 -14.69 -0.46 7.13
CA GLN A 25 -13.89 0.72 6.96
C GLN A 25 -12.51 0.26 6.47
N ALA A 26 -12.24 0.50 5.18
CA ALA A 26 -10.94 0.21 4.61
C ALA A 26 -9.87 0.95 5.41
N ALA A 27 -8.96 0.21 6.03
CA ALA A 27 -7.78 0.78 6.65
C ALA A 27 -6.82 1.22 5.54
N LEU A 28 -5.95 2.20 5.82
CA LEU A 28 -4.90 2.60 4.86
C LEU A 28 -3.95 1.46 4.47
N LYS A 29 -3.96 0.36 5.23
CA LYS A 29 -3.19 -0.85 4.93
C LYS A 29 -3.92 -1.79 3.97
N ASP A 30 -5.23 -1.64 3.80
CA ASP A 30 -6.03 -2.45 2.89
C ASP A 30 -5.72 -2.02 1.46
N GLY A 31 -5.16 -2.93 0.66
CA GLY A 31 -4.70 -2.62 -0.70
C GLY A 31 -3.35 -1.91 -0.79
N LEU A 32 -2.64 -1.72 0.34
CA LEU A 32 -1.30 -1.15 0.33
C LEU A 32 -0.30 -2.15 -0.26
N VAL A 33 0.23 -1.86 -1.45
CA VAL A 33 1.15 -2.76 -2.17
C VAL A 33 2.63 -2.41 -1.99
N ALA A 34 2.94 -1.20 -1.53
CA ALA A 34 4.30 -0.78 -1.22
C ALA A 34 4.28 0.34 -0.17
N HIS A 35 5.17 0.26 0.80
CA HIS A 35 5.42 1.29 1.80
C HIS A 35 6.93 1.42 2.03
N LEU A 36 7.54 2.35 1.31
CA LEU A 36 8.96 2.63 1.37
C LEU A 36 9.21 3.83 2.29
N ALA A 37 9.65 3.56 3.52
CA ALA A 37 9.92 4.62 4.50
C ALA A 37 11.21 5.40 4.19
N PHE A 38 12.12 4.80 3.42
CA PHE A 38 13.43 5.37 3.09
C PHE A 38 14.33 5.71 4.28
N ASP A 39 14.20 4.93 5.37
CA ASP A 39 15.05 5.11 6.55
C ASP A 39 16.39 4.36 6.39
N GLY A 40 17.24 4.85 5.48
CA GLY A 40 18.55 4.28 5.16
C GLY A 40 18.53 3.09 4.20
N ASN A 41 17.35 2.66 3.74
CA ASN A 41 17.18 1.62 2.72
C ASN A 41 15.83 1.77 2.00
N ALA A 42 15.62 0.98 0.94
CA ALA A 42 14.36 0.94 0.19
C ALA A 42 13.57 -0.36 0.47
N THR A 43 13.63 -0.88 1.70
CA THR A 43 12.82 -2.05 2.10
C THR A 43 11.35 -1.68 2.19
N ASP A 44 10.50 -2.55 1.67
CA ASP A 44 9.06 -2.42 1.73
C ASP A 44 8.53 -2.91 3.08
N ALA A 45 7.88 -2.01 3.82
CA ALA A 45 7.24 -2.29 5.11
C ALA A 45 5.76 -2.72 4.96
N SER A 46 5.26 -2.87 3.73
CA SER A 46 3.95 -3.47 3.46
C SER A 46 3.98 -4.99 3.66
N THR A 47 2.83 -5.63 3.50
CA THR A 47 2.74 -7.11 3.53
C THR A 47 3.11 -7.77 2.20
N LYS A 48 3.44 -6.98 1.15
CA LYS A 48 3.74 -7.49 -0.20
C LYS A 48 5.23 -7.73 -0.46
N ALA A 49 6.12 -7.17 0.35
CA ALA A 49 7.57 -7.31 0.20
C ALA A 49 8.11 -6.86 -1.17
N ASN A 50 7.48 -5.83 -1.77
CA ASN A 50 7.93 -5.20 -3.00
C ASN A 50 9.08 -4.23 -2.72
N ASN A 51 10.24 -4.77 -2.32
CA ASN A 51 11.41 -3.97 -2.00
C ASN A 51 11.87 -3.14 -3.20
N GLY A 52 12.21 -1.88 -2.93
CA GLY A 52 12.84 -1.01 -3.90
C GLY A 52 14.30 -1.39 -4.15
N THR A 53 14.74 -1.21 -5.39
CA THR A 53 16.13 -1.35 -5.81
C THR A 53 16.68 0.00 -6.23
N ALA A 54 17.87 0.35 -5.73
CA ALA A 54 18.56 1.57 -6.09
C ALA A 54 19.18 1.49 -7.48
N VAL A 55 19.05 2.56 -8.27
CA VAL A 55 19.72 2.74 -9.56
C VAL A 55 20.46 4.08 -9.55
N GLY A 56 21.75 4.08 -9.91
CA GLY A 56 22.55 5.30 -9.97
C GLY A 56 23.01 5.84 -8.61
N GLU A 57 23.04 5.00 -7.57
CA GLU A 57 23.51 5.35 -6.22
C GLU A 57 22.78 6.56 -5.59
N PRO A 58 21.45 6.50 -5.40
CA PRO A 58 20.74 7.45 -4.54
C PRO A 58 21.26 7.34 -3.09
N THR A 59 21.20 8.47 -2.38
CA THR A 59 21.67 8.56 -0.99
C THR A 59 20.51 8.74 -0.04
N TYR A 60 20.76 8.67 1.27
CA TYR A 60 19.76 8.93 2.30
C TYR A 60 20.21 10.10 3.17
N ALA A 61 19.26 10.97 3.49
CA ALA A 61 19.48 12.17 4.30
C ALA A 61 18.30 12.39 5.26
N ALA A 62 18.39 13.35 6.17
CA ALA A 62 17.27 13.69 7.06
C ALA A 62 16.01 14.02 6.25
N GLY A 63 14.90 13.35 6.58
CA GLY A 63 13.61 13.50 5.92
C GLY A 63 12.54 14.06 6.85
N GLN A 64 11.30 14.11 6.37
CA GLN A 64 10.15 14.53 7.16
C GLN A 64 9.93 13.64 8.40
N LEU A 65 10.20 12.34 8.26
CA LEU A 65 10.15 11.33 9.31
C LEU A 65 11.40 10.46 9.18
N GLY A 66 12.32 10.50 10.15
CA GLY A 66 13.59 9.76 10.05
C GLY A 66 14.44 10.26 8.87
N GLN A 67 14.90 9.33 8.03
CA GLN A 67 15.57 9.67 6.77
C GLN A 67 14.61 9.62 5.58
N ALA A 68 15.03 10.24 4.48
CA ALA A 68 14.40 10.14 3.17
C ALA A 68 15.45 9.79 2.11
N VAL A 69 15.01 9.21 1.01
CA VAL A 69 15.86 9.02 -0.17
C VAL A 69 16.09 10.37 -0.85
N PHE A 70 17.34 10.65 -1.17
CA PHE A 70 17.76 11.80 -1.94
C PHE A 70 18.13 11.36 -3.35
N CYS A 71 17.34 11.80 -4.31
CA CYS A 71 17.55 11.57 -5.74
C CYS A 71 17.90 12.88 -6.43
N SER A 72 18.73 12.79 -7.47
CA SER A 72 19.16 13.90 -8.30
C SER A 72 19.25 13.48 -9.77
N ASN A 73 19.10 14.47 -10.64
CA ASN A 73 19.16 14.31 -12.08
C ASN A 73 19.89 15.49 -12.71
N ALA A 74 20.58 15.24 -13.81
CA ALA A 74 21.13 16.29 -14.65
C ALA A 74 20.02 16.83 -15.56
N LYS A 75 19.99 18.15 -15.77
CA LYS A 75 19.00 18.82 -16.62
C LYS A 75 19.00 18.32 -18.07
N ASP A 76 20.17 17.90 -18.56
CA ASP A 76 20.37 17.35 -19.91
C ASP A 76 20.06 15.85 -20.00
N GLY A 77 19.63 15.21 -18.91
CA GLY A 77 19.32 13.78 -18.86
C GLY A 77 20.55 12.85 -18.87
N SER A 78 21.77 13.40 -18.82
CA SER A 78 23.01 12.59 -18.78
C SER A 78 23.13 11.72 -17.53
N PHE A 79 22.41 12.08 -16.47
CA PHE A 79 22.42 11.39 -15.20
C PHE A 79 21.04 11.46 -14.54
N ALA A 80 20.63 10.36 -13.93
CA ALA A 80 19.56 10.31 -12.94
C ALA A 80 19.79 9.11 -12.01
N ASN A 81 19.43 9.27 -10.74
CA ASN A 81 19.30 8.15 -9.81
C ASN A 81 17.89 8.09 -9.23
N PHE A 82 17.47 6.89 -8.87
CA PHE A 82 16.09 6.63 -8.43
C PHE A 82 15.98 5.27 -7.73
N ILE A 83 14.83 5.06 -7.10
CA ILE A 83 14.40 3.76 -6.59
C ILE A 83 13.40 3.15 -7.59
N THR A 84 13.61 1.90 -7.97
CA THR A 84 12.65 1.14 -8.79
C THR A 84 12.02 0.01 -7.98
N LEU A 85 10.71 -0.19 -8.16
CA LEU A 85 9.98 -1.37 -7.67
C LEU A 85 10.05 -2.55 -8.64
N GLY A 86 10.78 -2.40 -9.76
CA GLY A 86 10.94 -3.44 -10.77
C GLY A 86 9.64 -3.81 -11.46
N THR A 87 9.44 -5.11 -11.69
CA THR A 87 8.29 -5.67 -12.42
C THR A 87 7.49 -6.65 -11.55
N ALA A 88 7.44 -6.42 -10.23
CA ALA A 88 6.63 -7.26 -9.36
C ALA A 88 5.13 -7.11 -9.73
N PRO A 89 4.34 -8.21 -9.79
CA PRO A 89 2.96 -8.14 -10.27
C PRO A 89 2.08 -7.15 -9.50
N ASP A 90 2.30 -7.01 -8.19
CA ASP A 90 1.55 -6.11 -7.33
C ASP A 90 1.78 -4.61 -7.63
N VAL A 91 2.85 -4.25 -8.36
CA VAL A 91 3.17 -2.86 -8.73
C VAL A 91 2.99 -2.57 -10.22
N LEU A 92 2.51 -3.55 -10.97
CA LEU A 92 2.17 -3.43 -12.39
C LEU A 92 0.66 -3.22 -12.55
N PHE A 93 0.21 -1.97 -12.43
CA PHE A 93 -1.21 -1.63 -12.45
C PHE A 93 -1.89 -1.83 -13.83
N GLY A 94 -1.13 -1.83 -14.92
CA GLY A 94 -1.69 -1.97 -16.27
C GLY A 94 -2.61 -0.79 -16.64
N ASP A 95 -3.60 -1.05 -17.50
CA ASP A 95 -4.55 -0.07 -18.04
C ASP A 95 -5.92 -0.07 -17.36
N ALA A 96 -6.22 -1.10 -16.55
CA ALA A 96 -7.53 -1.33 -15.94
C ALA A 96 -7.54 -1.28 -14.41
N THR A 97 -6.39 -1.07 -13.76
CA THR A 97 -6.30 -1.03 -12.29
C THR A 97 -6.17 0.41 -11.79
N ASP A 98 -7.15 0.84 -11.01
CA ASP A 98 -7.06 2.10 -10.28
C ASP A 98 -6.03 1.98 -9.14
N PHE A 99 -5.25 3.04 -8.93
CA PHE A 99 -4.27 3.09 -7.85
C PHE A 99 -4.18 4.50 -7.25
N SER A 100 -3.55 4.60 -6.09
CA SER A 100 -3.24 5.86 -5.43
C SER A 100 -1.80 5.84 -4.91
N VAL A 101 -1.14 6.99 -4.94
CA VAL A 101 0.22 7.18 -4.42
C VAL A 101 0.23 8.39 -3.51
N ALA A 102 0.87 8.27 -2.35
CA ALA A 102 1.06 9.36 -1.40
C ALA A 102 2.50 9.36 -0.90
N MET A 103 3.12 10.54 -0.80
CA MET A 103 4.51 10.69 -0.38
C MET A 103 4.80 12.10 0.14
N TRP A 104 5.82 12.21 0.99
CA TRP A 104 6.45 13.48 1.32
C TRP A 104 7.54 13.77 0.28
N VAL A 105 7.56 14.99 -0.24
CA VAL A 105 8.53 15.40 -1.26
C VAL A 105 9.08 16.78 -0.89
N GLN A 106 10.40 16.89 -0.97
CA GLN A 106 11.10 18.17 -0.94
C GLN A 106 11.85 18.33 -2.25
N LEU A 107 11.66 19.48 -2.91
CA LEU A 107 12.30 19.80 -4.18
C LEU A 107 13.35 20.88 -3.95
N ASN A 108 14.61 20.59 -4.28
CA ASN A 108 15.70 21.56 -4.13
C ASN A 108 15.72 22.62 -5.24
N ALA A 109 15.22 22.26 -6.43
CA ALA A 109 15.03 23.17 -7.55
C ALA A 109 13.89 22.69 -8.44
N LEU A 110 13.05 23.60 -8.88
CA LEU A 110 12.02 23.37 -9.91
C LEU A 110 12.55 23.85 -11.27
N THR A 111 13.59 23.19 -11.77
CA THR A 111 14.17 23.54 -13.07
C THR A 111 13.83 22.46 -14.10
N GLY A 112 13.09 22.82 -15.15
CA GLY A 112 12.53 21.85 -16.11
C GLY A 112 11.34 21.09 -15.52
N ASP A 113 11.10 19.88 -15.99
CA ASP A 113 9.97 19.01 -15.59
C ASP A 113 10.50 17.70 -14.96
N PRO A 114 10.92 17.72 -13.68
CA PRO A 114 11.44 16.52 -13.03
C PRO A 114 10.33 15.49 -12.79
N ALA A 115 10.54 14.25 -13.23
CA ALA A 115 9.67 13.14 -12.87
C ALA A 115 9.91 12.72 -11.41
N ILE A 116 8.87 12.81 -10.58
CA ILE A 116 8.91 12.39 -9.16
C ILE A 116 8.49 10.92 -9.02
N PHE A 117 7.49 10.50 -9.80
CA PHE A 117 7.01 9.13 -9.91
C PHE A 117 6.65 8.87 -11.36
N GLY A 118 7.01 7.70 -11.88
CA GLY A 118 6.71 7.32 -13.25
C GLY A 118 6.94 5.85 -13.50
N ASN A 119 6.31 5.33 -14.54
CA ASN A 119 6.70 4.06 -15.12
C ASN A 119 7.77 4.33 -16.19
N LYS A 120 8.66 3.36 -16.40
CA LYS A 120 9.66 3.46 -17.45
C LYS A 120 8.95 3.26 -18.79
N ASN A 121 8.97 4.29 -19.64
CA ASN A 121 8.88 4.17 -21.09
C ASN A 121 10.02 4.99 -21.69
#